data_AF-A0A9E6FDA4-F1
#
_entry.id   AF-A0A9E6FDA4-F1
#
_cell.length_a   1.000
_cell.length_b   1.000
_cell.length_c   1.000
_cell.angle_alpha   90.00
_cell.angle_beta   90.00
_cell.angle_gamma   90.00
#
_symmetry.space_group_name_H-M   'P 1'
#
loop_
_entity.id
_entity.type
_entity.pdbx_description
1 polymer ?
#
loop_
_entity_poly.entity_id
_entity_poly.type
_entity_poly.pdbx_seq_one_letter_code
_entity_poly.pdbx_strand_id
1 'polypeptide(L)'
;MANGGEVHTNVLDKIQKQVEEVQKRLAKLKEDMSDKARGKKAKLELLLTDLERQKKYIIFDTKRATRNKLNVEEEKQFETMTNKEFLKLPREQRLKYVNIGNIDYKDVEEGKEDNIQISFTFNSKFNGGLYLKTTAGQLLPPNVQEVEVLGEKWKRNGYYGEFFNTSGQRLIIHEGTEIKIIRRAKSEELKKFLEISTKTAEKYNGSEKEIVLFGLQRGLDANMAINLFAFHKDLSQMSEADKKVEIEYMITEFERAKDYFLDTFPQESVLKEGKISKEFLSFFLNYFEQDVQKRKDILKNLGFNEDDMKKYQNFTREKVLKSRGYRGMEEISPEDLNEIDVNLLDKFKKEKFGYQFVPGAKETQQLFTYAAIMSGLPKDWGKNESFHILLEKESGGIVGNLNYEFFKRGRKETTKGFKEKITTGDFATTRADELSPEMGIVSNASGLGQLLVSNVELYYPSGREGIGVPLEEAVGMLRYIKKRHKTPEQALNFHFSHNWY
;
A
#
# COMPACT_ATOMS: atom_id res chain seq x y z
N MET A 1 19.32 29.95 -9.08
CA MET A 1 19.02 28.76 -8.24
C MET A 1 20.30 28.22 -7.58
N ALA A 2 21.15 29.08 -6.97
CA ALA A 2 22.42 28.66 -6.37
C ALA A 2 22.35 28.44 -4.83
N ASN A 3 21.28 28.87 -4.17
CA ASN A 3 21.19 28.87 -2.70
C ASN A 3 20.67 27.56 -2.07
N GLY A 4 20.27 26.56 -2.87
CA GLY A 4 19.76 25.29 -2.34
C GLY A 4 20.87 24.36 -1.82
N GLY A 5 22.02 24.32 -2.52
CA GLY A 5 23.12 23.41 -2.20
C GLY A 5 23.74 23.67 -0.82
N GLU A 6 24.05 24.93 -0.50
CA GLU A 6 24.65 25.31 0.80
C GLU A 6 23.74 25.03 1.99
N VAL A 7 22.41 25.14 1.82
CA VAL A 7 21.45 24.87 2.91
C VAL A 7 21.40 23.37 3.21
N HIS A 8 21.36 22.51 2.19
CA HIS A 8 21.34 21.06 2.40
C HIS A 8 22.66 20.51 2.97
N THR A 9 23.81 21.04 2.55
CA THR A 9 25.12 20.65 3.10
C THR A 9 25.23 20.98 4.59
N ASN A 10 24.80 22.17 5.01
CA ASN A 10 24.82 22.58 6.41
C ASN A 10 23.91 21.73 7.31
N VAL A 11 22.73 21.33 6.80
CA VAL A 11 21.81 20.45 7.55
C VAL A 11 22.36 19.02 7.62
N LEU A 12 22.97 18.52 6.54
CA LEU A 12 23.58 17.20 6.50
C LEU A 12 24.73 17.08 7.53
N ASP A 13 25.60 18.08 7.59
CA ASP A 13 26.72 18.13 8.53
C ASP A 13 26.23 18.17 9.98
N LYS A 14 25.14 18.90 10.25
CA LYS A 14 24.51 18.96 11.57
C LYS A 14 23.97 17.59 11.99
N ILE A 15 23.29 16.88 11.10
CA ILE A 15 22.76 15.53 11.39
C ILE A 15 23.90 14.52 11.53
N GLN A 16 24.95 14.61 10.71
CA GLN A 16 26.11 13.74 10.82
C GLN A 16 26.77 13.86 12.20
N LYS A 17 26.95 15.08 12.71
CA LYS A 17 27.46 15.32 14.07
C LYS A 17 26.55 14.72 15.14
N GLN A 18 25.23 14.80 14.97
CA GLN A 18 24.26 14.19 15.90
C GLN A 18 24.34 12.66 15.88
N VAL A 19 24.47 12.04 14.70
CA VAL A 19 24.67 10.59 14.54
C VAL A 19 25.91 10.14 15.30
N GLU A 20 27.05 10.80 15.07
CA GLU A 20 28.32 10.49 15.76
C GLU A 20 28.21 10.64 17.28
N GLU A 21 27.51 11.68 17.75
CA GLU A 21 27.29 11.89 19.18
C GLU A 21 26.44 10.78 19.81
N VAL A 22 25.35 10.38 19.14
CA VAL A 22 24.47 9.29 19.61
C VAL A 22 25.22 7.95 19.61
N GLN A 23 26.00 7.66 18.56
CA GLN A 23 26.84 6.46 18.49
C GLN A 23 27.88 6.42 19.63
N LYS A 24 28.51 7.56 19.95
CA LYS A 24 29.44 7.68 21.08
C LYS A 24 28.75 7.45 22.43
N ARG A 25 27.52 7.95 22.61
CA ARG A 25 26.71 7.72 23.81
C ARG A 25 26.28 6.25 23.93
N LEU A 26 25.92 5.61 22.83
CA LEU A 26 25.59 4.18 22.78
C LEU A 26 26.80 3.31 23.13
N ALA A 27 27.99 3.64 22.61
CA ALA A 27 29.22 2.92 22.92
C ALA A 27 29.52 2.94 24.43
N LYS A 28 29.34 4.08 25.10
CA LYS A 28 29.52 4.20 26.56
C LYS A 28 28.50 3.40 27.39
N LEU A 29 27.33 3.11 26.82
CA LEU A 29 26.28 2.33 27.49
C LEU A 29 26.42 0.82 27.25
N LYS A 30 27.30 0.37 26.35
CA LYS A 30 27.51 -1.06 26.11
C LYS A 30 28.11 -1.81 27.32
N GLU A 31 28.74 -1.10 28.24
CA GLU A 31 29.40 -1.65 29.43
C GLU A 31 28.48 -1.69 30.67
N ASP A 32 27.31 -1.06 30.63
CA ASP A 32 26.36 -0.96 31.75
C ASP A 32 25.14 -1.86 31.52
N MET A 33 25.02 -2.92 32.34
CA MET A 33 23.96 -3.94 32.27
C MET A 33 22.70 -3.60 33.09
N SER A 34 22.62 -2.42 33.71
CA SER A 34 21.45 -2.02 34.51
C SER A 34 20.19 -1.82 33.66
N ASP A 35 19.00 -2.07 34.22
CA ASP A 35 17.73 -1.88 33.51
C ASP A 35 17.48 -0.41 33.10
N LYS A 36 18.00 0.53 33.88
CA LYS A 36 17.99 1.96 33.54
C LYS A 36 18.87 2.25 32.31
N ALA A 37 20.02 1.59 32.19
CA ALA A 37 20.88 1.68 31.01
C ALA A 37 20.23 1.05 29.78
N ARG A 38 19.50 -0.08 29.93
CA ARG A 38 18.73 -0.71 28.84
C ARG A 38 17.65 0.20 28.27
N GLY A 39 16.84 0.83 29.12
CA GLY A 39 15.81 1.78 28.67
C GLY A 39 16.39 3.00 27.96
N LYS A 40 17.53 3.51 28.43
CA LYS A 40 18.26 4.62 27.79
C LYS A 40 18.89 4.21 26.46
N LYS A 41 19.42 2.99 26.37
CA LYS A 41 19.98 2.40 25.14
C LYS A 41 18.92 2.29 24.06
N ALA A 42 17.75 1.72 24.36
CA ALA A 42 16.65 1.58 23.40
C ALA A 42 16.19 2.95 22.83
N LYS A 43 16.10 3.98 23.68
CA LYS A 43 15.78 5.35 23.22
C LYS A 43 16.83 5.93 22.28
N LEU A 44 18.12 5.67 22.55
CA LEU A 44 19.23 6.15 21.72
C LEU A 44 19.33 5.37 20.40
N GLU A 45 19.04 4.08 20.39
CA GLU A 45 18.97 3.26 19.17
C GLU A 45 17.82 3.73 18.26
N LEU A 46 16.67 4.06 18.83
CA LEU A 46 15.54 4.66 18.10
C LEU A 46 15.94 6.02 17.50
N LEU A 47 16.57 6.90 18.30
CA LEU A 47 17.03 8.20 17.85
C LEU A 47 18.08 8.08 16.73
N LEU A 48 19.01 7.13 16.84
CA LEU A 48 20.00 6.86 15.80
C LEU A 48 19.32 6.46 14.48
N THR A 49 18.36 5.55 14.55
CA THR A 49 17.58 5.10 13.39
C THR A 49 16.85 6.27 12.73
N ASP A 50 16.23 7.16 13.52
CA ASP A 50 15.55 8.35 13.01
C ASP A 50 16.52 9.37 12.37
N LEU A 51 17.69 9.61 12.97
CA LEU A 51 18.72 10.51 12.42
C LEU A 51 19.32 9.96 11.12
N GLU A 52 19.60 8.66 11.05
CA GLU A 52 20.08 8.01 9.83
C GLU A 52 19.03 8.09 8.71
N ARG A 53 17.74 7.97 9.05
CA ARG A 53 16.63 8.20 8.11
C ARG A 53 16.58 9.65 7.62
N GLN A 54 16.71 10.64 8.52
CA GLN A 54 16.73 12.06 8.14
C GLN A 54 17.93 12.38 7.23
N LYS A 55 19.12 11.86 7.57
CA LYS A 55 20.31 11.98 6.73
C LYS A 55 20.03 11.43 5.33
N LYS A 56 19.44 10.23 5.23
CA LYS A 56 19.08 9.62 3.95
C LYS A 56 18.09 10.48 3.15
N TYR A 57 17.10 11.08 3.81
CA TYR A 57 16.13 11.98 3.18
C TYR A 57 16.80 13.26 2.64
N ILE A 58 17.70 13.89 3.39
CA ILE A 58 18.41 15.09 2.92
C ILE A 58 19.37 14.78 1.78
N ILE A 59 20.06 13.63 1.82
CA ILE A 59 20.86 13.15 0.69
C ILE A 59 19.96 12.96 -0.53
N PHE A 60 18.80 12.33 -0.36
CA PHE A 60 17.83 12.15 -1.42
C PHE A 60 17.36 13.49 -2.00
N ASP A 61 17.02 14.47 -1.17
CA ASP A 61 16.56 15.79 -1.60
C ASP A 61 17.67 16.58 -2.32
N THR A 62 18.92 16.45 -1.85
CA THR A 62 20.10 17.00 -2.51
C THR A 62 20.34 16.34 -3.87
N LYS A 63 20.24 15.01 -3.96
CA LYS A 63 20.36 14.26 -5.22
C LYS A 63 19.23 14.61 -6.19
N ARG A 64 18.02 14.84 -5.68
CA ARG A 64 16.86 15.32 -6.44
C ARG A 64 17.08 16.73 -7.00
N ALA A 65 17.76 17.61 -6.26
CA ALA A 65 18.17 18.93 -6.74
C ALA A 65 19.22 18.84 -7.87
N THR A 66 20.02 17.77 -7.92
CA THR A 66 21.02 17.49 -8.97
C THR A 66 20.51 16.61 -10.11
N ARG A 67 19.20 16.32 -10.18
CA ARG A 67 18.56 15.55 -11.25
C ARG A 67 18.93 16.13 -12.62
N ASN A 68 19.37 15.29 -13.56
CA ASN A 68 19.33 15.64 -14.98
C ASN A 68 17.84 15.85 -15.30
N LYS A 69 17.40 17.09 -15.48
CA LYS A 69 15.96 17.36 -15.55
C LYS A 69 15.37 16.75 -16.81
N LEU A 70 14.25 16.04 -16.66
CA LEU A 70 13.29 15.91 -17.75
C LEU A 70 12.92 17.32 -18.23
N ASN A 71 12.50 17.46 -19.48
CA ASN A 71 12.04 18.77 -19.92
C ASN A 71 10.75 19.17 -19.16
N VAL A 72 10.42 20.46 -19.16
CA VAL A 72 9.28 20.99 -18.37
C VAL A 72 7.94 20.40 -18.81
N GLU A 73 7.78 20.05 -20.09
CA GLU A 73 6.56 19.45 -20.62
C GLU A 73 6.41 17.99 -20.17
N GLU A 74 7.50 17.22 -20.22
CA GLU A 74 7.60 15.89 -19.66
C GLU A 74 7.28 15.93 -18.16
N GLU A 75 7.89 16.81 -17.36
CA GLU A 75 7.59 16.85 -15.92
C GLU A 75 6.11 17.16 -15.64
N LYS A 76 5.50 18.11 -16.36
CA LYS A 76 4.08 18.46 -16.20
C LYS A 76 3.15 17.29 -16.51
N GLN A 77 3.45 16.50 -17.54
CA GLN A 77 2.64 15.35 -17.90
C GLN A 77 2.60 14.31 -16.77
N PHE A 78 3.74 14.07 -16.12
CA PHE A 78 3.88 13.06 -15.08
C PHE A 78 3.41 13.53 -13.69
N GLU A 79 3.14 14.83 -13.50
CA GLU A 79 2.54 15.33 -12.25
C GLU A 79 1.18 14.66 -11.97
N THR A 80 0.37 14.43 -13.02
CA THR A 80 -1.01 13.93 -12.90
C THR A 80 -1.25 12.60 -13.60
N MET A 81 -0.22 12.02 -14.24
CA MET A 81 -0.33 10.75 -14.95
C MET A 81 -0.76 9.62 -14.01
N THR A 82 -1.78 8.87 -14.42
CA THR A 82 -2.22 7.65 -13.73
C THR A 82 -1.27 6.49 -14.01
N ASN A 83 -1.31 5.46 -13.16
CA ASN A 83 -0.49 4.26 -13.40
C ASN A 83 -0.87 3.53 -14.70
N LYS A 84 -2.15 3.50 -15.09
CA LYS A 84 -2.56 2.89 -16.37
C LYS A 84 -2.01 3.65 -17.58
N GLU A 85 -2.04 4.98 -17.55
CA GLU A 85 -1.41 5.80 -18.60
C GLU A 85 0.11 5.59 -18.64
N PHE A 86 0.75 5.49 -17.48
CA PHE A 86 2.18 5.17 -17.39
C PHE A 86 2.51 3.80 -18.00
N LEU A 87 1.67 2.79 -17.78
CA LEU A 87 1.85 1.46 -18.36
C LEU A 87 1.63 1.45 -19.89
N LYS A 88 0.93 2.44 -20.47
CA LYS A 88 0.85 2.59 -21.94
C LYS A 88 2.19 2.98 -22.56
N LEU A 89 3.12 3.53 -21.79
CA LEU A 89 4.47 3.82 -22.27
C LEU A 89 5.22 2.50 -22.54
N PRO A 90 6.06 2.45 -23.61
CA PRO A 90 6.99 1.34 -23.80
C PRO A 90 7.81 1.13 -22.54
N ARG A 91 7.99 -0.14 -22.16
CA ARG A 91 8.62 -0.52 -20.90
C ARG A 91 10.03 0.07 -20.77
N GLU A 92 10.74 0.14 -21.88
CA GLU A 92 12.09 0.68 -22.03
C GLU A 92 12.16 2.18 -21.71
N GLN A 93 11.03 2.90 -21.76
CA GLN A 93 10.98 4.32 -21.45
C GLN A 93 10.58 4.61 -20.00
N ARG A 94 9.90 3.67 -19.34
CA ARG A 94 9.30 3.87 -18.02
C ARG A 94 10.33 4.25 -16.96
N LEU A 95 11.47 3.56 -16.94
CA LEU A 95 12.52 3.78 -15.94
C LEU A 95 13.02 5.23 -15.92
N LYS A 96 13.30 5.82 -17.10
CA LYS A 96 13.79 7.20 -17.28
C LYS A 96 12.99 8.21 -16.46
N TYR A 97 11.67 8.04 -16.40
CA TYR A 97 10.80 9.02 -15.77
C TYR A 97 10.76 8.93 -14.24
N VAL A 98 10.96 7.74 -13.68
CA VAL A 98 10.81 7.48 -12.23
C VAL A 98 12.14 7.23 -11.53
N ASN A 99 13.25 7.69 -12.10
CA ASN A 99 14.55 7.67 -11.44
C ASN A 99 15.23 9.05 -11.44
N ILE A 100 16.09 9.31 -10.44
CA ILE A 100 16.75 10.61 -10.27
C ILE A 100 17.84 10.86 -11.34
N GLY A 101 18.50 9.81 -11.83
CA GLY A 101 19.62 9.93 -12.75
C GLY A 101 19.23 10.12 -14.22
N ASN A 102 17.93 10.04 -14.55
CA ASN A 102 17.46 9.79 -15.93
C ASN A 102 18.18 8.60 -16.57
N ILE A 103 18.47 7.58 -15.77
CA ILE A 103 19.13 6.34 -16.21
C ILE A 103 18.30 5.72 -17.33
N ASP A 104 18.95 5.43 -18.44
CA ASP A 104 18.36 4.72 -19.57
C ASP A 104 18.18 3.24 -19.22
N TYR A 105 17.06 2.67 -19.63
CA TYR A 105 16.77 1.25 -19.48
C TYR A 105 17.85 0.36 -20.12
N LYS A 106 18.41 0.76 -21.27
CA LYS A 106 19.48 0.02 -21.95
C LYS A 106 20.78 0.02 -21.17
N ASP A 107 21.11 1.10 -20.47
CA ASP A 107 22.33 1.16 -19.67
C ASP A 107 22.24 0.18 -18.48
N VAL A 108 21.03 0.01 -17.93
CA VAL A 108 20.76 -1.02 -16.92
C VAL A 108 20.83 -2.43 -17.51
N GLU A 109 20.25 -2.63 -18.70
CA GLU A 109 20.24 -3.91 -19.40
C GLU A 109 21.66 -4.36 -19.78
N GLU A 110 22.49 -3.45 -20.27
CA GLU A 110 23.88 -3.69 -20.71
C GLU A 110 24.87 -3.76 -19.54
N GLY A 111 24.44 -3.44 -18.32
CA GLY A 111 25.28 -3.49 -17.12
C GLY A 111 26.21 -2.30 -16.94
N LYS A 112 25.90 -1.17 -17.58
CA LYS A 112 26.60 0.11 -17.35
C LYS A 112 26.12 0.80 -16.08
N GLU A 113 24.87 0.55 -15.68
CA GLU A 113 24.28 1.11 -14.47
C GLU A 113 23.76 0.01 -13.53
N ASP A 114 24.28 0.02 -12.30
CA ASP A 114 23.93 -0.95 -11.25
C ASP A 114 23.16 -0.34 -10.08
N ASN A 115 23.12 1.00 -9.97
CA ASN A 115 22.52 1.68 -8.83
C ASN A 115 21.44 2.65 -9.31
N ILE A 116 20.19 2.34 -8.99
CA ILE A 116 19.02 3.10 -9.43
C ILE A 116 18.37 3.72 -8.21
N GLN A 117 18.10 5.02 -8.26
CA GLN A 117 17.36 5.69 -7.21
C GLN A 117 16.01 6.19 -7.72
N ILE A 118 14.93 5.74 -7.07
CA ILE A 118 13.55 5.98 -7.49
C ILE A 118 13.05 7.33 -7.00
N SER A 119 12.30 8.04 -7.86
CA SER A 119 11.58 9.27 -7.53
C SER A 119 10.24 9.32 -8.26
N PHE A 120 9.18 9.66 -7.54
CA PHE A 120 7.83 9.92 -8.06
C PHE A 120 7.45 11.39 -7.92
N THR A 121 8.43 12.25 -7.64
CA THR A 121 8.22 13.70 -7.58
C THR A 121 8.64 14.37 -8.87
N PHE A 122 7.72 15.13 -9.47
CA PHE A 122 7.87 15.82 -10.74
C PHE A 122 7.58 17.30 -10.55
N ASN A 123 8.47 18.21 -10.98
CA ASN A 123 8.30 19.65 -10.79
C ASN A 123 7.89 20.04 -9.35
N SER A 124 8.52 19.39 -8.37
CA SER A 124 8.22 19.54 -6.93
C SER A 124 6.84 19.07 -6.45
N LYS A 125 6.04 18.41 -7.30
CA LYS A 125 4.79 17.78 -6.93
C LYS A 125 4.91 16.26 -6.90
N PHE A 126 4.47 15.67 -5.80
CA PHE A 126 4.51 14.23 -5.59
C PHE A 126 3.34 13.55 -6.31
N ASN A 127 3.63 12.61 -7.22
CA ASN A 127 2.60 11.79 -7.85
C ASN A 127 2.31 10.54 -6.99
N GLY A 128 1.31 10.67 -6.11
CA GLY A 128 0.88 9.58 -5.23
C GLY A 128 0.34 8.34 -5.98
N GLY A 129 -0.27 8.53 -7.16
CA GLY A 129 -0.80 7.44 -7.97
C GLY A 129 0.30 6.52 -8.50
N LEU A 130 1.36 7.10 -9.07
CA LEU A 130 2.53 6.35 -9.51
C LEU A 130 3.29 5.75 -8.32
N TYR A 131 3.46 6.51 -7.24
CA TYR A 131 4.13 6.03 -6.03
C TYR A 131 3.48 4.76 -5.44
N LEU A 132 2.14 4.72 -5.37
CA LEU A 132 1.43 3.57 -4.80
C LEU A 132 1.41 2.36 -5.74
N LYS A 133 1.44 2.58 -7.06
CA LYS A 133 1.10 1.56 -8.06
C LYS A 133 2.22 1.17 -9.02
N THR A 134 3.36 1.84 -8.99
CA THR A 134 4.50 1.45 -9.82
C THR A 134 5.36 0.43 -9.09
N THR A 135 5.84 -0.59 -9.79
CA THR A 135 6.66 -1.65 -9.19
C THR A 135 8.04 -1.76 -9.84
N ALA A 136 9.01 -2.35 -9.13
CA ALA A 136 10.32 -2.63 -9.72
C ALA A 136 10.18 -3.59 -10.93
N GLY A 137 9.23 -4.53 -10.86
CA GLY A 137 8.91 -5.44 -11.95
C GLY A 137 8.32 -4.76 -13.18
N GLN A 138 7.84 -3.51 -13.10
CA GLN A 138 7.37 -2.72 -14.26
C GLN A 138 8.47 -1.83 -14.86
N LEU A 139 9.55 -1.57 -14.13
CA LEU A 139 10.60 -0.63 -14.49
C LEU A 139 11.88 -1.30 -14.99
N LEU A 140 12.28 -2.40 -14.34
CA LEU A 140 13.60 -2.99 -14.56
C LEU A 140 13.60 -3.95 -15.76
N PRO A 141 14.72 -4.03 -16.50
CA PRO A 141 14.87 -4.99 -17.58
C PRO A 141 14.66 -6.45 -17.16
N PRO A 142 14.16 -7.32 -18.05
CA PRO A 142 13.97 -8.75 -17.81
C PRO A 142 15.24 -9.47 -17.42
N ASN A 143 16.39 -9.04 -17.96
CA ASN A 143 17.65 -9.66 -17.60
C ASN A 143 18.06 -9.35 -16.15
N VAL A 144 17.53 -8.32 -15.50
CA VAL A 144 17.76 -8.08 -14.06
C VAL A 144 16.97 -9.12 -13.26
N GLN A 145 17.69 -10.04 -12.61
CA GLN A 145 17.10 -11.19 -11.91
C GLN A 145 17.20 -11.09 -10.39
N GLU A 146 18.20 -10.39 -9.86
CA GLU A 146 18.31 -10.15 -8.42
C GLU A 146 18.75 -8.71 -8.15
N VAL A 147 18.12 -8.11 -7.14
CA VAL A 147 18.43 -6.77 -6.66
C VAL A 147 18.59 -6.76 -5.14
N GLU A 148 19.26 -5.74 -4.62
CA GLU A 148 19.39 -5.48 -3.20
C GLU A 148 18.77 -4.11 -2.89
N VAL A 149 17.90 -4.09 -1.88
CA VAL A 149 17.24 -2.88 -1.38
C VAL A 149 17.31 -2.92 0.13
N LEU A 150 17.89 -1.88 0.76
CA LEU A 150 18.10 -1.81 2.21
C LEU A 150 18.86 -3.01 2.79
N GLY A 151 19.81 -3.57 2.04
CA GLY A 151 20.61 -4.73 2.45
C GLY A 151 19.89 -6.07 2.33
N GLU A 152 18.64 -6.09 1.88
CA GLU A 152 17.87 -7.31 1.63
C GLU A 152 17.90 -7.66 0.14
N LYS A 153 18.05 -8.96 -0.17
CA LYS A 153 18.07 -9.47 -1.55
C LYS A 153 16.69 -9.87 -2.01
N TRP A 154 16.35 -9.47 -3.23
CA TRP A 154 15.07 -9.73 -3.88
C TRP A 154 15.30 -10.38 -5.23
N LYS A 155 14.59 -11.47 -5.50
CA LYS A 155 14.72 -12.25 -6.73
C LYS A 155 13.48 -12.10 -7.60
N ARG A 156 13.68 -11.89 -8.90
CA ARG A 156 12.60 -11.82 -9.88
C ARG A 156 11.95 -13.19 -10.06
N ASN A 157 10.62 -13.21 -10.12
CA ASN A 157 9.86 -14.36 -10.59
C ASN A 157 9.52 -14.19 -12.09
N GLY A 158 9.96 -15.12 -12.94
CA GLY A 158 9.71 -15.06 -14.38
C GLY A 158 10.50 -13.99 -15.14
N TYR A 159 10.10 -13.75 -16.38
CA TYR A 159 10.75 -12.81 -17.31
C TYR A 159 10.39 -11.35 -16.99
N TYR A 160 9.10 -11.07 -16.81
CA TYR A 160 8.55 -9.74 -16.51
C TYR A 160 7.93 -9.63 -15.13
N GLY A 161 7.99 -10.67 -14.29
CA GLY A 161 7.31 -10.67 -13.00
C GLY A 161 8.01 -9.83 -11.93
N GLU A 162 7.44 -9.84 -10.74
CA GLU A 162 7.90 -9.03 -9.62
C GLU A 162 9.09 -9.63 -8.88
N PHE A 163 9.72 -8.81 -8.03
CA PHE A 163 10.82 -9.22 -7.17
C PHE A 163 10.27 -9.63 -5.80
N PHE A 164 10.74 -10.76 -5.28
CA PHE A 164 10.33 -11.30 -3.99
C PHE A 164 11.53 -11.65 -3.11
N ASN A 165 11.40 -11.48 -1.80
CA ASN A 165 12.40 -11.95 -0.84
C ASN A 165 12.23 -13.45 -0.53
N THR A 166 13.08 -13.99 0.33
CA THR A 166 13.02 -15.41 0.74
C THR A 166 11.75 -15.79 1.49
N SER A 167 11.07 -14.82 2.11
CA SER A 167 9.78 -15.01 2.78
C SER A 167 8.59 -14.89 1.82
N GLY A 168 8.83 -14.69 0.52
CA GLY A 168 7.78 -14.54 -0.49
C GLY A 168 7.10 -13.17 -0.50
N GLN A 169 7.62 -12.20 0.25
CA GLN A 169 7.12 -10.83 0.23
C GLN A 169 7.59 -10.11 -1.01
N ARG A 170 6.75 -9.24 -1.57
CA ARG A 170 7.06 -8.49 -2.80
C ARG A 170 7.89 -7.25 -2.48
N LEU A 171 8.85 -6.92 -3.35
CA LEU A 171 9.59 -5.66 -3.27
C LEU A 171 8.64 -4.48 -3.52
N ILE A 172 8.55 -3.60 -2.53
CA ILE A 172 7.83 -2.32 -2.65
C ILE A 172 8.86 -1.22 -2.85
N ILE A 173 8.68 -0.43 -3.91
CA ILE A 173 9.49 0.75 -4.18
C ILE A 173 8.73 2.00 -3.74
N HIS A 174 9.47 2.94 -3.16
CA HIS A 174 9.01 4.20 -2.61
C HIS A 174 9.91 5.35 -3.11
N GLU A 175 9.49 6.58 -2.84
CA GLU A 175 10.34 7.77 -2.97
C GLU A 175 11.70 7.54 -2.28
N GLY A 176 12.79 7.71 -3.03
CA GLY A 176 14.15 7.52 -2.53
C GLY A 176 14.61 6.10 -2.33
N THR A 177 13.86 5.11 -2.83
CA THR A 177 14.34 3.72 -2.85
C THR A 177 15.58 3.61 -3.71
N GLU A 178 16.64 3.06 -3.13
CA GLU A 178 17.89 2.75 -3.81
C GLU A 178 17.88 1.25 -4.12
N ILE A 179 17.92 0.93 -5.40
CA ILE A 179 17.95 -0.43 -5.95
C ILE A 179 19.34 -0.69 -6.49
N LYS A 180 20.03 -1.65 -5.90
CA LYS A 180 21.33 -2.14 -6.39
C LYS A 180 21.14 -3.44 -7.15
N ILE A 181 21.66 -3.55 -8.36
CA ILE A 181 21.56 -4.77 -9.17
C ILE A 181 22.65 -5.74 -8.74
N ILE A 182 22.24 -6.98 -8.42
CA ILE A 182 23.12 -8.03 -7.91
C ILE A 182 23.36 -9.11 -8.96
N ARG A 183 22.34 -9.44 -9.76
CA ARG A 183 22.44 -10.48 -10.78
C ARG A 183 21.68 -10.12 -12.04
N ARG A 184 22.33 -10.33 -13.19
CA ARG A 184 21.70 -10.35 -14.51
C ARG A 184 21.70 -11.78 -15.09
N ALA A 185 20.59 -12.20 -15.70
CA ALA A 185 20.53 -13.43 -16.49
C ALA A 185 21.28 -13.25 -17.81
N LYS A 186 21.90 -14.33 -18.28
CA LYS A 186 22.47 -14.42 -19.62
C LYS A 186 21.36 -14.53 -20.66
N SER A 187 21.64 -14.12 -21.89
CA SER A 187 20.69 -14.17 -23.00
C SER A 187 20.13 -15.59 -23.25
N GLU A 188 20.92 -16.63 -23.02
CA GLU A 188 20.51 -18.03 -23.17
C GLU A 188 19.49 -18.45 -22.11
N GLU A 189 19.65 -18.00 -20.87
CA GLU A 189 18.68 -18.26 -19.78
C GLU A 189 17.31 -17.64 -20.12
N LEU A 190 17.34 -16.41 -20.62
CA LEU A 190 16.15 -15.67 -21.03
C LEU A 190 15.44 -16.31 -22.23
N LYS A 191 16.20 -16.71 -23.26
CA LYS A 191 15.66 -17.42 -24.43
C LYS A 191 14.96 -18.71 -24.03
N LYS A 192 15.61 -19.53 -23.19
CA LYS A 192 15.03 -20.78 -22.69
C LYS A 192 13.71 -20.55 -21.95
N PHE A 193 13.63 -19.50 -21.14
CA PHE A 193 12.41 -19.14 -20.42
C PHE A 193 11.27 -18.76 -21.40
N LEU A 194 11.57 -17.93 -22.39
CA LEU A 194 10.60 -17.51 -23.42
C LEU A 194 10.13 -18.68 -24.28
N GLU A 195 11.02 -19.60 -24.67
CA GLU A 195 10.69 -20.81 -25.42
C GLU A 195 9.73 -21.70 -24.64
N ILE A 196 9.99 -21.96 -23.36
CA ILE A 196 9.11 -22.77 -22.50
C ILE A 196 7.74 -22.13 -22.35
N SER A 197 7.70 -20.81 -22.12
CA SER A 197 6.45 -20.06 -21.98
C SER A 197 5.63 -20.09 -23.27
N THR A 198 6.29 -19.88 -24.41
CA THR A 198 5.67 -19.89 -25.74
C THR A 198 5.09 -21.26 -26.08
N LYS A 199 5.89 -22.33 -25.92
CA LYS A 199 5.45 -23.71 -26.15
C LYS A 199 4.30 -24.14 -25.24
N THR A 200 4.26 -23.64 -24.02
CA THR A 200 3.15 -23.91 -23.08
C THR A 200 1.89 -23.18 -23.51
N ALA A 201 2.02 -21.91 -23.94
CA ALA A 201 0.90 -21.11 -24.41
C ALA A 201 0.30 -21.62 -25.74
N GLU A 202 1.08 -22.30 -26.58
CA GLU A 202 0.61 -22.92 -27.84
C GLU A 202 -0.50 -23.97 -27.66
N LYS A 203 -0.73 -24.46 -26.43
CA LYS A 203 -1.84 -25.36 -26.10
C LYS A 203 -3.20 -24.65 -26.04
N TYR A 204 -3.21 -23.32 -26.10
CA TYR A 204 -4.38 -22.46 -25.99
C TYR A 204 -4.59 -21.68 -27.29
N ASN A 205 -5.81 -21.17 -27.49
CA ASN A 205 -6.22 -20.53 -28.74
C ASN A 205 -6.72 -19.09 -28.51
N GLY A 206 -6.63 -18.25 -29.55
CA GLY A 206 -7.14 -16.88 -29.51
C GLY A 206 -6.66 -16.07 -28.31
N SER A 207 -7.59 -15.39 -27.63
CA SER A 207 -7.31 -14.54 -26.47
C SER A 207 -6.69 -15.28 -25.29
N GLU A 208 -7.01 -16.57 -25.09
CA GLU A 208 -6.46 -17.37 -23.99
C GLU A 208 -4.97 -17.61 -24.16
N LYS A 209 -4.51 -17.84 -25.40
CA LYS A 209 -3.08 -18.00 -25.70
C LYS A 209 -2.26 -16.81 -25.23
N GLU A 210 -2.75 -15.61 -25.52
CA GLU A 210 -2.07 -14.37 -25.14
C GLU A 210 -2.05 -14.18 -23.63
N ILE A 211 -3.20 -14.39 -22.97
CA ILE A 211 -3.33 -14.33 -21.51
C ILE A 211 -2.34 -15.30 -20.84
N VAL A 212 -2.32 -16.56 -21.30
CA VAL A 212 -1.44 -17.59 -20.77
C VAL A 212 0.02 -17.23 -21.00
N LEU A 213 0.38 -16.75 -22.19
CA LEU A 213 1.75 -16.34 -22.50
C LEU A 213 2.22 -15.23 -21.56
N PHE A 214 1.40 -14.18 -21.37
CA PHE A 214 1.73 -13.09 -20.46
C PHE A 214 1.81 -13.55 -19.00
N GLY A 215 0.87 -14.39 -18.56
CA GLY A 215 0.88 -14.98 -17.22
C GLY A 215 2.16 -15.77 -16.95
N LEU A 216 2.51 -16.68 -17.85
CA LEU A 216 3.74 -17.47 -17.78
C LEU A 216 4.99 -16.57 -17.78
N GLN A 217 5.00 -15.52 -18.60
CA GLN A 217 6.09 -14.55 -18.62
C GLN A 217 6.28 -13.80 -17.31
N ARG A 218 5.24 -13.73 -16.46
CA ARG A 218 5.30 -13.16 -15.11
C ARG A 218 5.39 -14.22 -14.01
N GLY A 219 5.61 -15.48 -14.37
CA GLY A 219 5.77 -16.58 -13.41
C GLY A 219 4.45 -17.06 -12.79
N LEU A 220 3.32 -16.86 -13.47
CA LEU A 220 2.04 -17.50 -13.16
C LEU A 220 1.91 -18.81 -13.93
N ASP A 221 1.15 -19.78 -13.40
CA ASP A 221 0.74 -20.93 -14.19
C ASP A 221 -0.39 -20.58 -15.18
N ALA A 222 -0.58 -21.42 -16.20
CA ALA A 222 -1.53 -21.15 -17.27
C ALA A 222 -2.99 -21.11 -16.79
N ASN A 223 -3.38 -21.99 -15.86
CA ASN A 223 -4.76 -22.02 -15.34
C ASN A 223 -5.03 -20.78 -14.48
N MET A 224 -4.03 -20.37 -13.70
CA MET A 224 -4.08 -19.16 -12.90
C MET A 224 -4.18 -17.90 -13.75
N ALA A 225 -3.43 -17.83 -14.86
CA ALA A 225 -3.58 -16.76 -15.84
C ALA A 225 -5.02 -16.73 -16.39
N ILE A 226 -5.54 -17.85 -16.90
CA ILE A 226 -6.91 -17.92 -17.44
C ILE A 226 -7.95 -17.49 -16.41
N ASN A 227 -7.86 -18.04 -15.19
CA ASN A 227 -8.80 -17.70 -14.12
C ASN A 227 -8.75 -16.20 -13.80
N LEU A 228 -7.56 -15.62 -13.63
CA LEU A 228 -7.38 -14.19 -13.34
C LEU A 228 -8.10 -13.29 -14.38
N PHE A 229 -8.06 -13.68 -15.65
CA PHE A 229 -8.65 -12.90 -16.73
C PHE A 229 -10.09 -13.28 -17.08
N ALA A 230 -10.60 -14.41 -16.59
CA ALA A 230 -12.02 -14.74 -16.65
C ALA A 230 -12.91 -13.73 -15.88
N PHE A 231 -12.31 -12.94 -14.98
CA PHE A 231 -12.99 -11.95 -14.15
C PHE A 231 -13.07 -10.55 -14.78
N HIS A 232 -12.29 -10.30 -15.82
CA HIS A 232 -12.10 -8.97 -16.37
C HIS A 232 -13.07 -8.65 -17.52
N LYS A 233 -13.31 -7.35 -17.78
CA LYS A 233 -14.02 -6.86 -18.98
C LYS A 233 -13.56 -7.62 -20.22
N ASP A 234 -14.49 -7.83 -21.15
CA ASP A 234 -14.25 -8.53 -22.41
C ASP A 234 -13.02 -7.95 -23.13
N LEU A 235 -11.88 -8.61 -22.95
CA LEU A 235 -10.59 -8.20 -23.53
C LEU A 235 -10.65 -8.23 -25.06
N SER A 236 -11.64 -8.92 -25.65
CA SER A 236 -11.84 -8.97 -27.10
C SER A 236 -12.24 -7.62 -27.70
N GLN A 237 -12.79 -6.70 -26.89
CA GLN A 237 -13.21 -5.37 -27.33
C GLN A 237 -12.13 -4.29 -27.12
N MET A 238 -10.99 -4.65 -26.54
CA MET A 238 -9.90 -3.71 -26.26
C MET A 238 -8.92 -3.64 -27.43
N SER A 239 -8.26 -2.48 -27.59
CA SER A 239 -7.09 -2.39 -28.47
C SER A 239 -5.97 -3.30 -27.95
N GLU A 240 -5.09 -3.78 -28.84
CA GLU A 240 -3.92 -4.58 -28.44
C GLU A 240 -3.04 -3.89 -27.40
N ALA A 241 -2.91 -2.56 -27.48
CA ALA A 241 -2.15 -1.78 -26.51
C ALA A 241 -2.83 -1.76 -25.13
N ASP A 242 -4.14 -1.48 -25.08
CA ASP A 242 -4.89 -1.44 -23.82
C ASP A 242 -5.00 -2.83 -23.19
N LYS A 243 -5.14 -3.87 -24.01
CA LYS A 243 -5.15 -5.26 -23.55
C LYS A 243 -3.87 -5.63 -22.83
N LYS A 244 -2.70 -5.28 -23.37
CA LYS A 244 -1.40 -5.52 -22.71
C LYS A 244 -1.28 -4.77 -21.39
N VAL A 245 -1.73 -3.52 -21.35
CA VAL A 245 -1.74 -2.70 -20.13
C VAL A 245 -2.64 -3.31 -19.06
N GLU A 246 -3.86 -3.70 -19.43
CA GLU A 246 -4.79 -4.33 -18.51
C GLU A 246 -4.25 -5.67 -18.01
N ILE A 247 -3.59 -6.46 -18.87
CA ILE A 247 -2.95 -7.71 -18.46
C ILE A 247 -1.81 -7.48 -17.46
N GLU A 248 -0.89 -6.56 -17.75
CA GLU A 248 0.22 -6.23 -16.85
C GLU A 248 -0.29 -5.71 -15.50
N TYR A 249 -1.31 -4.85 -15.53
CA TYR A 249 -1.95 -4.29 -14.36
C TYR A 249 -2.61 -5.36 -13.49
N MET A 250 -3.42 -6.23 -14.10
CA MET A 250 -4.14 -7.31 -13.41
C MET A 250 -3.22 -8.27 -12.69
N ILE A 251 -2.14 -8.70 -13.37
CA ILE A 251 -1.16 -9.58 -12.75
C ILE A 251 -0.46 -8.87 -11.59
N THR A 252 -0.16 -7.57 -11.74
CA THR A 252 0.44 -6.79 -10.66
C THR A 252 -0.49 -6.70 -9.44
N GLU A 253 -1.78 -6.44 -9.64
CA GLU A 253 -2.78 -6.40 -8.56
C GLU A 253 -2.95 -7.76 -7.89
N PHE A 254 -2.91 -8.83 -8.68
CA PHE A 254 -2.88 -10.19 -8.17
C PHE A 254 -1.66 -10.43 -7.27
N GLU A 255 -0.45 -10.06 -7.72
CA GLU A 255 0.77 -10.21 -6.95
C GLU A 255 0.76 -9.38 -5.65
N ARG A 256 0.12 -8.20 -5.66
CA ARG A 256 -0.13 -7.39 -4.45
C ARG A 256 -1.07 -8.06 -3.48
N ALA A 257 -2.19 -8.57 -3.97
CA ALA A 257 -3.16 -9.27 -3.13
C ALA A 257 -2.54 -10.52 -2.52
N LYS A 258 -1.71 -11.24 -3.28
CA LYS A 258 -0.95 -12.40 -2.82
C LYS A 258 -0.03 -12.05 -1.66
N ASP A 259 0.78 -11.02 -1.83
CA ASP A 259 1.69 -10.50 -0.80
C ASP A 259 0.94 -10.10 0.47
N TYR A 260 -0.14 -9.33 0.32
CA TYR A 260 -0.99 -8.93 1.44
C TYR A 260 -1.65 -10.13 2.12
N PHE A 261 -2.14 -11.10 1.34
CA PHE A 261 -2.77 -12.30 1.89
C PHE A 261 -1.78 -13.10 2.72
N LEU A 262 -0.54 -13.27 2.28
CA LEU A 262 0.47 -14.01 3.04
C LEU A 262 0.97 -13.25 4.28
N ASP A 263 1.07 -11.92 4.22
CA ASP A 263 1.35 -11.06 5.39
C ASP A 263 0.23 -11.18 6.44
N THR A 264 -1.01 -11.26 5.97
CA THR A 264 -2.21 -11.33 6.81
C THR A 264 -2.41 -12.75 7.36
N PHE A 265 -2.25 -13.77 6.51
CA PHE A 265 -2.56 -15.17 6.79
C PHE A 265 -1.33 -16.06 6.59
N PRO A 266 -0.28 -15.94 7.43
CA PRO A 266 0.98 -16.64 7.21
C PRO A 266 0.85 -18.17 7.27
N GLN A 267 -0.18 -18.69 7.94
CA GLN A 267 -0.51 -20.12 7.98
C GLN A 267 -1.30 -20.63 6.77
N GLU A 268 -1.85 -19.73 5.96
CA GLU A 268 -2.61 -20.09 4.77
C GLU A 268 -1.68 -20.17 3.56
N SER A 269 -2.07 -20.97 2.57
CA SER A 269 -1.36 -21.04 1.30
C SER A 269 -2.16 -20.37 0.20
N VAL A 270 -1.46 -19.65 -0.67
CA VAL A 270 -2.01 -19.14 -1.95
C VAL A 270 -2.31 -20.29 -2.89
N LEU A 271 -1.60 -21.42 -2.76
CA LEU A 271 -1.76 -22.61 -3.59
C LEU A 271 -2.07 -23.85 -2.73
N LYS A 272 -3.12 -24.59 -3.06
CA LYS A 272 -3.40 -25.93 -2.51
C LYS A 272 -3.43 -26.92 -3.67
N GLU A 273 -2.63 -27.98 -3.59
CA GLU A 273 -2.54 -29.02 -4.63
C GLU A 273 -2.22 -28.45 -6.04
N GLY A 274 -1.37 -27.42 -6.10
CA GLY A 274 -1.00 -26.77 -7.36
C GLY A 274 -2.08 -25.88 -7.98
N LYS A 275 -3.19 -25.63 -7.27
CA LYS A 275 -4.27 -24.72 -7.68
C LYS A 275 -4.36 -23.54 -6.72
N ILE A 276 -4.85 -22.39 -7.20
CA ILE A 276 -5.17 -21.25 -6.34
C ILE A 276 -6.11 -21.72 -5.22
N SER A 277 -5.74 -21.47 -3.97
CA SER A 277 -6.58 -21.85 -2.84
C SER A 277 -7.89 -21.06 -2.88
N LYS A 278 -8.98 -21.72 -2.48
CA LYS A 278 -10.30 -21.07 -2.44
C LYS A 278 -10.30 -19.85 -1.52
N GLU A 279 -9.52 -19.91 -0.44
CA GLU A 279 -9.38 -18.82 0.53
C GLU A 279 -8.71 -17.59 -0.09
N PHE A 280 -7.59 -17.78 -0.79
CA PHE A 280 -6.90 -16.66 -1.41
C PHE A 280 -7.67 -16.13 -2.62
N LEU A 281 -8.28 -16.98 -3.44
CA LEU A 281 -9.10 -16.55 -4.58
C LEU A 281 -10.28 -15.68 -4.12
N SER A 282 -10.92 -16.08 -3.03
CA SER A 282 -11.97 -15.29 -2.40
C SER A 282 -11.45 -13.95 -1.87
N PHE A 283 -10.31 -13.95 -1.17
CA PHE A 283 -9.66 -12.73 -0.70
C PHE A 283 -9.35 -11.78 -1.86
N PHE A 284 -8.76 -12.31 -2.93
CA PHE A 284 -8.43 -11.58 -4.14
C PHE A 284 -9.69 -11.00 -4.80
N LEU A 285 -10.76 -11.78 -4.92
CA LEU A 285 -12.02 -11.31 -5.50
C LEU A 285 -12.71 -10.24 -4.65
N ASN A 286 -12.62 -10.31 -3.32
CA ASN A 286 -13.10 -9.21 -2.47
C ASN A 286 -12.27 -7.93 -2.66
N TYR A 287 -10.96 -8.08 -2.89
CA TYR A 287 -10.06 -6.96 -3.15
C TYR A 287 -10.28 -6.36 -4.55
N PHE A 288 -10.58 -7.21 -5.54
CA PHE A 288 -10.60 -6.85 -6.95
C PHE A 288 -12.01 -6.57 -7.50
N GLU A 289 -13.00 -7.40 -7.16
CA GLU A 289 -14.38 -7.30 -7.65
C GLU A 289 -15.31 -6.86 -6.52
N GLN A 290 -15.70 -5.59 -6.61
CA GLN A 290 -16.48 -4.91 -5.58
C GLN A 290 -17.99 -5.16 -5.75
N ASP A 291 -18.43 -5.57 -6.95
CA ASP A 291 -19.82 -5.98 -7.17
C ASP A 291 -20.06 -7.37 -6.55
N VAL A 292 -20.91 -7.41 -5.53
CA VAL A 292 -21.25 -8.62 -4.77
C VAL A 292 -21.88 -9.69 -5.65
N GLN A 293 -22.73 -9.31 -6.60
CA GLN A 293 -23.44 -10.25 -7.45
C GLN A 293 -22.50 -10.81 -8.51
N LYS A 294 -21.73 -9.94 -9.18
CA LYS A 294 -20.70 -10.36 -10.12
C LYS A 294 -19.66 -11.27 -9.47
N ARG A 295 -19.24 -10.96 -8.23
CA ARG A 295 -18.35 -11.82 -7.44
C ARG A 295 -18.98 -13.19 -7.16
N LYS A 296 -20.26 -13.26 -6.80
CA LYS A 296 -20.97 -14.54 -6.60
C LYS A 296 -21.03 -15.35 -7.89
N ASP A 297 -21.32 -14.70 -9.02
CA ASP A 297 -21.40 -15.37 -10.32
C ASP A 297 -20.03 -15.90 -10.76
N ILE A 298 -18.98 -15.11 -10.54
CA ILE A 298 -17.59 -15.52 -10.71
C ILE A 298 -17.25 -16.75 -9.86
N LEU A 299 -17.54 -16.73 -8.57
CA LEU A 299 -17.25 -17.84 -7.67
C LEU A 299 -17.99 -19.12 -8.11
N LYS A 300 -19.26 -19.00 -8.52
CA LYS A 300 -20.03 -20.13 -9.06
C LYS A 300 -19.39 -20.71 -10.32
N ASN A 301 -18.95 -19.86 -11.25
CA ASN A 301 -18.28 -20.29 -12.48
C ASN A 301 -16.95 -21.02 -12.20
N LEU A 302 -16.30 -20.72 -11.07
CA LEU A 302 -15.09 -21.40 -10.60
C LEU A 302 -15.39 -22.69 -9.80
N GLY A 303 -16.66 -23.11 -9.75
CA GLY A 303 -17.09 -24.33 -9.08
C GLY A 303 -17.28 -24.21 -7.57
N PHE A 304 -17.47 -23.01 -7.04
CA PHE A 304 -17.86 -22.83 -5.63
C PHE A 304 -19.36 -23.13 -5.48
N ASN A 305 -19.68 -24.03 -4.56
CA ASN A 305 -21.07 -24.29 -4.17
C ASN A 305 -21.55 -23.28 -3.10
N GLU A 306 -22.83 -23.36 -2.71
CA GLU A 306 -23.38 -22.44 -1.70
C GLU A 306 -22.71 -22.54 -0.33
N ASP A 307 -22.26 -23.74 0.06
CA ASP A 307 -21.58 -23.97 1.33
C ASP A 307 -20.16 -23.39 1.32
N ASP A 308 -19.43 -23.54 0.21
CA ASP A 308 -18.15 -22.87 -0.03
C ASP A 308 -18.36 -21.36 0.09
N MET A 309 -19.43 -20.82 -0.49
CA MET A 309 -19.74 -19.39 -0.42
C MET A 309 -20.08 -18.93 1.01
N LYS A 310 -20.87 -19.67 1.77
CA LYS A 310 -21.16 -19.34 3.19
C LYS A 310 -19.91 -19.42 4.05
N LYS A 311 -19.13 -20.49 3.91
CA LYS A 311 -17.84 -20.67 4.59
C LYS A 311 -16.88 -19.53 4.27
N TYR A 312 -16.90 -19.01 3.04
CA TYR A 312 -16.11 -17.85 2.62
C TYR A 312 -16.57 -16.55 3.30
N GLN A 313 -17.88 -16.27 3.34
CA GLN A 313 -18.39 -15.07 4.01
C GLN A 313 -17.93 -15.06 5.47
N ASN A 314 -17.93 -16.23 6.12
CA ASN A 314 -17.44 -16.39 7.48
C ASN A 314 -15.90 -16.33 7.56
N PHE A 315 -15.15 -16.89 6.62
CA PHE A 315 -13.68 -16.76 6.55
C PHE A 315 -13.26 -15.29 6.41
N THR A 316 -13.93 -14.54 5.53
CA THR A 316 -13.66 -13.13 5.31
C THR A 316 -14.05 -12.31 6.53
N ARG A 317 -15.06 -12.70 7.29
CA ARG A 317 -15.43 -11.97 8.50
C ARG A 317 -14.50 -12.36 9.65
N GLU A 318 -14.46 -13.61 10.05
CA GLU A 318 -13.77 -14.04 11.28
C GLU A 318 -12.26 -14.11 11.14
N LYS A 319 -11.73 -14.70 10.04
CA LYS A 319 -10.29 -14.84 9.87
C LYS A 319 -9.65 -13.53 9.43
N VAL A 320 -10.25 -12.76 8.52
CA VAL A 320 -9.71 -11.42 8.18
C VAL A 320 -9.70 -10.53 9.41
N LEU A 321 -10.75 -10.57 10.25
CA LEU A 321 -10.72 -9.86 11.53
C LEU A 321 -9.57 -10.38 12.42
N LYS A 322 -9.50 -11.68 12.73
CA LYS A 322 -8.44 -12.20 13.62
C LYS A 322 -7.02 -11.96 13.09
N SER A 323 -6.77 -12.19 11.80
CA SER A 323 -5.47 -11.96 11.15
C SER A 323 -5.04 -10.50 11.08
N ARG A 324 -6.00 -9.59 10.93
CA ARG A 324 -5.78 -8.15 11.02
C ARG A 324 -5.50 -7.70 12.47
N GLY A 325 -5.50 -8.62 13.43
CA GLY A 325 -5.27 -8.35 14.85
C GLY A 325 -6.53 -7.90 15.57
N TYR A 326 -7.71 -8.07 14.96
CA TYR A 326 -8.97 -7.80 15.65
C TYR A 326 -9.24 -8.87 16.67
N ARG A 327 -9.21 -8.48 17.95
CA ARG A 327 -9.83 -9.28 18.99
C ARG A 327 -11.34 -9.20 18.80
N GLY A 328 -11.98 -10.34 18.59
CA GLY A 328 -13.43 -10.42 18.74
C GLY A 328 -13.79 -9.98 20.15
N MET A 329 -14.97 -9.40 20.37
CA MET A 329 -15.36 -8.96 21.72
C MET A 329 -15.30 -10.08 22.75
N GLU A 330 -15.58 -11.31 22.31
CA GLU A 330 -15.52 -12.53 23.12
C GLU A 330 -14.08 -12.91 23.54
N GLU A 331 -13.07 -12.33 22.87
CA GLU A 331 -11.64 -12.54 23.13
C GLU A 331 -11.02 -11.40 23.95
N ILE A 332 -11.79 -10.34 24.24
CA ILE A 332 -11.33 -9.26 25.11
C ILE A 332 -11.53 -9.73 26.56
N SER A 333 -10.42 -9.89 27.27
CA SER A 333 -10.45 -10.30 28.68
C SER A 333 -11.22 -9.29 29.54
N PRO A 334 -11.92 -9.73 30.60
CA PRO A 334 -12.53 -8.79 31.56
C PRO A 334 -11.53 -7.76 32.09
N GLU A 335 -10.27 -8.17 32.29
CA GLU A 335 -9.18 -7.31 32.71
C GLU A 335 -8.86 -6.20 31.69
N ASP A 336 -9.07 -6.47 30.40
CA ASP A 336 -8.92 -5.47 29.35
C ASP A 336 -10.03 -4.42 29.37
N LEU A 337 -11.19 -4.75 29.90
CA LEU A 337 -12.38 -3.89 29.96
C LEU A 337 -12.49 -3.09 31.26
N ASN A 338 -11.68 -3.38 32.29
CA ASN A 338 -11.76 -2.73 33.61
C ASN A 338 -11.61 -1.19 33.57
N GLU A 339 -10.97 -0.64 32.54
CA GLU A 339 -10.81 0.82 32.36
C GLU A 339 -11.86 1.47 31.43
N ILE A 340 -12.78 0.66 30.88
CA ILE A 340 -13.71 1.08 29.85
C ILE A 340 -15.11 1.09 30.43
N ASP A 341 -15.83 2.20 30.24
CA ASP A 341 -17.24 2.25 30.55
C ASP A 341 -18.01 1.42 29.52
N VAL A 342 -18.33 0.18 29.90
CA VAL A 342 -19.05 -0.79 29.05
C VAL A 342 -20.42 -0.27 28.60
N ASN A 343 -21.01 0.71 29.30
CA ASN A 343 -22.28 1.32 28.89
C ASN A 343 -22.12 2.21 27.64
N LEU A 344 -20.91 2.67 27.34
CA LEU A 344 -20.62 3.41 26.10
C LEU A 344 -20.40 2.49 24.90
N LEU A 345 -20.23 1.19 25.13
CA LEU A 345 -19.87 0.27 24.06
C LEU A 345 -20.97 0.15 22.99
N ASP A 346 -22.23 0.11 23.42
CA ASP A 346 -23.38 0.12 22.52
C ASP A 346 -23.50 1.44 21.75
N LYS A 347 -23.00 2.55 22.34
CA LYS A 347 -22.94 3.86 21.70
C LYS A 347 -21.90 3.88 20.59
N PHE A 348 -20.79 3.14 20.71
CA PHE A 348 -19.69 3.11 19.73
C PHE A 348 -19.94 2.18 18.54
N LYS A 349 -20.78 1.15 18.72
CA LYS A 349 -21.09 0.16 17.68
C LYS A 349 -22.23 0.55 16.74
N LYS A 350 -23.07 1.49 17.16
CA LYS A 350 -24.19 1.95 16.34
C LYS A 350 -23.72 3.05 15.40
N GLU A 351 -24.27 3.03 14.18
CA GLU A 351 -24.01 4.10 13.21
C GLU A 351 -24.35 5.47 13.80
N LYS A 352 -23.44 6.43 13.62
CA LYS A 352 -23.51 7.78 14.19
C LYS A 352 -22.93 8.82 13.25
N PHE A 353 -23.43 8.87 12.02
CA PHE A 353 -23.01 9.86 11.04
C PHE A 353 -23.10 11.30 11.58
N GLY A 354 -21.99 12.04 11.43
CA GLY A 354 -21.90 13.44 11.85
C GLY A 354 -21.79 13.66 13.36
N TYR A 355 -21.80 12.59 14.17
CA TYR A 355 -21.53 12.72 15.60
C TYR A 355 -20.05 13.07 15.81
N GLN A 356 -19.79 14.04 16.68
CA GLN A 356 -18.44 14.49 16.98
C GLN A 356 -17.94 13.90 18.30
N PHE A 357 -16.86 13.13 18.21
CA PHE A 357 -16.03 12.73 19.35
C PHE A 357 -14.94 13.78 19.56
N VAL A 358 -15.20 14.75 20.44
CA VAL A 358 -14.28 15.87 20.71
C VAL A 358 -12.88 15.33 21.07
N PRO A 359 -11.81 15.67 20.31
CA PRO A 359 -10.45 15.21 20.60
C PRO A 359 -10.04 15.51 22.04
N GLY A 360 -9.38 14.55 22.68
CA GLY A 360 -8.96 14.65 24.08
C GLY A 360 -10.07 14.51 25.13
N ALA A 361 -11.36 14.55 24.76
CA ALA A 361 -12.45 14.33 25.71
C ALA A 361 -12.47 12.89 26.23
N LYS A 362 -12.93 12.69 27.47
CA LYS A 362 -12.95 11.36 28.13
C LYS A 362 -13.68 10.30 27.31
N GLU A 363 -14.82 10.64 26.70
CA GLU A 363 -15.56 9.73 25.83
C GLU A 363 -14.74 9.30 24.61
N THR A 364 -14.08 10.25 23.95
CA THR A 364 -13.21 9.99 22.79
C THR A 364 -12.00 9.14 23.18
N GLN A 365 -11.39 9.43 24.33
CA GLN A 365 -10.32 8.61 24.88
C GLN A 365 -10.79 7.17 25.13
N GLN A 366 -12.01 6.97 25.63
CA GLN A 366 -12.58 5.64 25.83
C GLN A 366 -12.86 4.90 24.51
N LEU A 367 -13.41 5.59 23.50
CA LEU A 367 -13.59 5.04 22.15
C LEU A 367 -12.26 4.51 21.59
N PHE A 368 -11.21 5.33 21.62
CA PHE A 368 -9.91 4.95 21.07
C PHE A 368 -9.12 3.98 21.96
N THR A 369 -9.34 3.98 23.26
CA THR A 369 -8.79 2.95 24.16
C THR A 369 -9.38 1.58 23.80
N TYR A 370 -10.70 1.53 23.59
CA TYR A 370 -11.38 0.32 23.17
C TYR A 370 -10.94 -0.12 21.76
N ALA A 371 -10.83 0.81 20.82
CA ALA A 371 -10.29 0.52 19.49
C ALA A 371 -8.84 0.02 19.52
N ALA A 372 -7.99 0.56 20.41
CA ALA A 372 -6.61 0.10 20.57
C ALA A 372 -6.56 -1.35 21.06
N ILE A 373 -7.39 -1.71 22.05
CA ILE A 373 -7.52 -3.09 22.55
C ILE A 373 -7.98 -4.02 21.44
N MET A 374 -9.04 -3.64 20.72
CA MET A 374 -9.52 -4.42 19.59
C MET A 374 -8.44 -4.62 18.54
N SER A 375 -7.56 -3.64 18.33
CA SER A 375 -6.47 -3.70 17.34
C SER A 375 -5.22 -4.44 17.83
N GLY A 376 -5.19 -4.95 19.06
CA GLY A 376 -3.99 -5.51 19.68
C GLY A 376 -2.87 -4.47 19.92
N LEU A 377 -3.24 -3.20 20.08
CA LEU A 377 -2.34 -2.06 20.30
C LEU A 377 -2.32 -1.66 21.80
N PRO A 378 -1.30 -0.91 22.25
CA PRO A 378 -1.25 -0.41 23.62
C PRO A 378 -2.46 0.47 23.94
N LYS A 379 -3.13 0.20 25.08
CA LYS A 379 -4.33 0.93 25.54
C LYS A 379 -4.13 2.45 25.59
N ASP A 380 -2.94 2.88 25.99
CA ASP A 380 -2.58 4.29 26.13
C ASP A 380 -2.55 5.05 24.80
N TRP A 381 -2.59 4.37 23.64
CA TRP A 381 -2.82 5.04 22.36
C TRP A 381 -4.14 5.83 22.36
N GLY A 382 -5.17 5.32 23.04
CA GLY A 382 -6.44 6.03 23.19
C GLY A 382 -6.35 7.31 24.01
N LYS A 383 -5.31 7.48 24.83
CA LYS A 383 -5.07 8.66 25.68
C LYS A 383 -3.90 9.50 25.16
N ASN A 384 -3.24 9.08 24.09
CA ASN A 384 -2.02 9.69 23.58
C ASN A 384 -2.29 11.08 22.99
N GLU A 385 -1.59 12.10 23.47
CA GLU A 385 -1.80 13.49 23.03
C GLU A 385 -1.52 13.68 21.53
N SER A 386 -0.46 13.06 20.99
CA SER A 386 -0.13 13.16 19.57
C SER A 386 -1.23 12.56 18.68
N PHE A 387 -1.86 11.48 19.15
CA PHE A 387 -3.01 10.88 18.48
C PHE A 387 -4.21 11.83 18.45
N HIS A 388 -4.55 12.50 19.56
CA HIS A 388 -5.70 13.41 19.60
C HIS A 388 -5.48 14.67 18.76
N ILE A 389 -4.24 15.16 18.66
CA ILE A 389 -3.89 16.23 17.72
C ILE A 389 -4.13 15.77 16.27
N LEU A 390 -3.74 14.54 15.90
CA LEU A 390 -4.04 13.99 14.58
C LEU A 390 -5.54 13.91 14.34
N LEU A 391 -6.31 13.36 15.29
CA LEU A 391 -7.77 13.23 15.17
C LEU A 391 -8.45 14.59 14.93
N GLU A 392 -8.02 15.62 15.66
CA GLU A 392 -8.51 16.99 15.47
C GLU A 392 -8.26 17.49 14.05
N LYS A 393 -7.07 17.22 13.50
CA LYS A 393 -6.67 17.69 12.17
C LYS A 393 -7.31 16.91 11.03
N GLU A 394 -7.46 15.60 11.17
CA GLU A 394 -8.03 14.75 10.13
C GLU A 394 -9.54 15.00 9.98
N SER A 395 -10.28 14.86 11.07
CA SER A 395 -11.75 14.83 11.01
C SER A 395 -12.43 15.75 12.01
N GLY A 396 -11.68 16.42 12.89
CA GLY A 396 -12.24 17.09 14.05
C GLY A 396 -12.96 16.12 15.01
N GLY A 397 -12.71 14.82 14.87
CA GLY A 397 -13.44 13.75 15.58
C GLY A 397 -14.83 13.45 15.03
N ILE A 398 -15.17 13.90 13.81
CA ILE A 398 -16.50 13.69 13.23
C ILE A 398 -16.58 12.31 12.55
N VAL A 399 -17.54 11.51 12.98
CA VAL A 399 -17.77 10.15 12.46
C VAL A 399 -18.36 10.19 11.07
N GLY A 400 -17.81 9.39 10.17
CA GLY A 400 -18.16 9.37 8.76
C GLY A 400 -17.77 10.65 8.02
N ASN A 401 -16.96 11.54 8.60
CA ASN A 401 -16.63 12.81 7.94
C ASN A 401 -16.10 12.59 6.53
N LEU A 402 -16.64 13.31 5.54
CA LEU A 402 -16.16 13.25 4.17
C LEU A 402 -15.16 14.37 3.93
N ASN A 403 -14.16 14.11 3.09
CA ASN A 403 -13.21 15.13 2.70
C ASN A 403 -13.91 16.37 2.09
N TYR A 404 -13.39 17.57 2.40
CA TYR A 404 -13.97 18.90 2.11
C TYR A 404 -14.17 19.17 0.61
N GLU A 405 -13.58 18.38 -0.29
CA GLU A 405 -13.71 18.58 -1.73
C GLU A 405 -15.00 18.02 -2.34
N PHE A 406 -15.72 17.15 -1.62
CA PHE A 406 -17.11 16.80 -1.98
C PHE A 406 -18.07 18.01 -1.90
N PHE A 407 -17.65 19.10 -1.27
CA PHE A 407 -18.46 20.29 -1.07
C PHE A 407 -18.22 21.38 -2.14
N LYS A 408 -17.23 21.23 -3.01
CA LYS A 408 -16.70 22.35 -3.84
C LYS A 408 -17.53 22.69 -5.09
N ARG A 409 -18.56 21.91 -5.46
CA ARG A 409 -19.38 22.14 -6.68
C ARG A 409 -20.90 22.13 -6.47
N GLY A 410 -21.38 22.63 -5.33
CA GLY A 410 -22.77 23.06 -5.17
C GLY A 410 -23.83 21.96 -5.02
N ARG A 411 -23.44 20.67 -5.04
CA ARG A 411 -24.27 19.57 -4.50
C ARG A 411 -23.59 19.05 -3.25
N LYS A 412 -24.17 19.35 -2.09
CA LYS A 412 -23.72 18.82 -0.80
C LYS A 412 -24.08 17.33 -0.77
N GLU A 413 -23.15 16.47 -1.15
CA GLU A 413 -23.34 15.04 -0.94
C GLU A 413 -23.47 14.80 0.55
N THR A 414 -24.51 14.08 0.96
CA THR A 414 -24.67 13.74 2.37
C THR A 414 -23.78 12.55 2.67
N THR A 415 -23.24 12.47 3.88
CA THR A 415 -22.43 11.31 4.29
C THR A 415 -23.17 9.99 4.12
N LYS A 416 -24.48 9.99 4.38
CA LYS A 416 -25.35 8.84 4.17
C LYS A 416 -25.49 8.48 2.69
N GLY A 417 -25.71 9.46 1.81
CA GLY A 417 -25.76 9.26 0.36
C GLY A 417 -24.43 8.79 -0.22
N PHE A 418 -23.30 9.27 0.32
CA PHE A 418 -21.97 8.74 0.00
C PHE A 418 -21.82 7.28 0.42
N LYS A 419 -22.18 6.93 1.67
CA LYS A 419 -22.15 5.53 2.16
C LYS A 419 -22.98 4.62 1.26
N GLU A 420 -24.22 5.01 0.96
CA GLU A 420 -25.11 4.27 0.08
C GLU A 420 -24.41 4.04 -1.27
N LYS A 421 -23.90 5.08 -1.92
CA LYS A 421 -23.23 4.97 -3.21
C LYS A 421 -21.95 4.12 -3.23
N ILE A 422 -21.13 4.17 -2.19
CA ILE A 422 -19.90 3.34 -2.11
C ILE A 422 -20.22 1.89 -1.70
N THR A 423 -21.34 1.64 -1.03
CA THR A 423 -21.76 0.28 -0.61
C THR A 423 -22.62 -0.42 -1.65
N THR A 424 -23.43 0.30 -2.44
CA THR A 424 -24.33 -0.26 -3.47
C THR A 424 -23.71 -0.43 -4.85
N GLY A 425 -22.54 0.14 -5.08
CA GLY A 425 -21.81 -0.09 -6.34
C GLY A 425 -21.78 1.09 -7.33
N ASP A 426 -22.59 2.13 -7.12
CA ASP A 426 -22.66 3.30 -8.02
C ASP A 426 -21.35 4.11 -8.06
N PHE A 427 -20.53 4.03 -7.00
CA PHE A 427 -19.14 4.53 -6.97
C PHE A 427 -18.10 3.40 -7.05
N ALA A 428 -18.52 2.13 -7.18
CA ALA A 428 -17.64 0.97 -7.08
C ALA A 428 -17.12 0.42 -8.42
N THR A 429 -17.65 0.90 -9.55
CA THR A 429 -17.17 0.50 -10.89
C THR A 429 -15.94 1.26 -11.34
N THR A 430 -15.60 2.34 -10.64
CA THR A 430 -14.43 3.16 -10.92
C THR A 430 -13.57 3.17 -9.68
N ARG A 431 -12.32 2.72 -9.83
CA ARG A 431 -11.27 3.01 -8.86
C ARG A 431 -11.40 4.49 -8.51
N ALA A 432 -11.53 4.85 -7.25
CA ALA A 432 -11.81 6.25 -6.89
C ALA A 432 -10.68 7.21 -7.34
N ASP A 433 -9.51 6.68 -7.65
CA ASP A 433 -8.40 7.34 -8.33
C ASP A 433 -8.59 7.58 -9.84
N GLU A 434 -9.50 6.86 -10.50
CA GLU A 434 -9.91 7.05 -11.91
C GLU A 434 -11.05 8.10 -12.07
N LEU A 435 -11.77 8.46 -11.00
CA LEU A 435 -12.83 9.50 -11.01
C LEU A 435 -12.29 10.94 -10.90
N SER A 436 -10.98 11.07 -10.70
CA SER A 436 -10.31 12.33 -10.38
C SER A 436 -10.47 13.43 -11.44
N PRO A 437 -10.42 13.16 -12.76
CA PRO A 437 -10.50 14.24 -13.75
C PRO A 437 -11.93 14.65 -14.13
N GLU A 438 -12.83 13.69 -14.39
CA GLU A 438 -14.14 13.97 -14.99
C GLU A 438 -15.19 14.48 -13.99
N MET A 439 -15.11 14.05 -12.72
CA MET A 439 -16.04 14.48 -11.67
C MET A 439 -15.48 15.57 -10.75
N GLY A 440 -14.19 15.88 -10.83
CA GLY A 440 -13.54 16.91 -10.01
C GLY A 440 -13.47 16.57 -8.51
N ILE A 441 -13.55 15.28 -8.16
CA ILE A 441 -13.39 14.77 -6.79
C ILE A 441 -11.94 14.28 -6.64
N VAL A 442 -11.10 15.00 -5.88
CA VAL A 442 -9.66 14.68 -5.78
C VAL A 442 -9.37 13.66 -4.68
N SER A 443 -10.30 13.43 -3.74
CA SER A 443 -10.11 12.47 -2.64
C SER A 443 -11.42 11.88 -2.15
N ASN A 444 -11.42 10.55 -1.96
CA ASN A 444 -12.52 9.76 -1.39
C ASN A 444 -12.28 9.41 0.09
N ALA A 445 -11.40 10.16 0.75
CA ALA A 445 -11.11 9.99 2.16
C ALA A 445 -12.38 10.16 3.02
N SER A 446 -12.53 9.29 4.03
CA SER A 446 -13.70 9.28 4.91
C SER A 446 -13.41 8.86 6.34
N GLY A 447 -14.31 9.24 7.24
CA GLY A 447 -14.36 8.79 8.63
C GLY A 447 -13.36 9.50 9.56
N LEU A 448 -13.28 9.02 10.79
CA LEU A 448 -12.44 9.60 11.86
C LEU A 448 -10.97 9.80 11.44
N GLY A 449 -10.42 8.88 10.64
CA GLY A 449 -9.04 8.94 10.17
C GLY A 449 -8.84 9.45 8.74
N GLN A 450 -9.90 9.97 8.09
CA GLN A 450 -9.87 10.39 6.67
C GLN A 450 -9.17 9.37 5.76
N LEU A 451 -9.50 8.09 5.91
CA LEU A 451 -8.88 7.05 5.11
C LEU A 451 -9.51 7.00 3.71
N LEU A 452 -8.66 6.90 2.69
CA LEU A 452 -9.09 6.54 1.33
C LEU A 452 -9.91 5.25 1.35
N VAL A 453 -10.89 5.08 0.47
CA VAL A 453 -11.76 3.87 0.47
C VAL A 453 -10.96 2.58 0.35
N SER A 454 -9.84 2.58 -0.40
CA SER A 454 -8.94 1.43 -0.47
C SER A 454 -8.33 1.09 0.91
N ASN A 455 -7.99 2.11 1.71
CA ASN A 455 -7.54 1.93 3.08
C ASN A 455 -8.71 1.54 4.01
N VAL A 456 -9.92 2.05 3.79
CA VAL A 456 -11.11 1.62 4.54
C VAL A 456 -11.33 0.11 4.41
N GLU A 457 -11.30 -0.43 3.19
CA GLU A 457 -11.44 -1.88 2.94
C GLU A 457 -10.37 -2.72 3.66
N LEU A 458 -9.15 -2.17 3.77
CA LEU A 458 -8.01 -2.82 4.41
C LEU A 458 -8.02 -2.71 5.94
N TYR A 459 -8.41 -1.56 6.45
CA TYR A 459 -8.22 -1.22 7.86
C TYR A 459 -9.48 -1.19 8.67
N TYR A 460 -10.68 -1.11 8.10
CA TYR A 460 -11.91 -1.20 8.88
C TYR A 460 -12.29 -2.66 9.12
N PRO A 461 -12.95 -3.00 10.25
CA PRO A 461 -13.40 -4.35 10.52
C PRO A 461 -14.33 -4.89 9.41
N SER A 462 -15.35 -4.11 9.05
CA SER A 462 -16.38 -4.47 8.06
C SER A 462 -16.15 -3.75 6.71
N GLY A 463 -14.96 -3.22 6.47
CA GLY A 463 -14.65 -2.45 5.26
C GLY A 463 -15.57 -1.24 5.10
N ARG A 464 -16.18 -1.09 3.92
CA ARG A 464 -17.06 0.05 3.60
C ARG A 464 -18.32 0.11 4.46
N GLU A 465 -18.83 -1.03 4.93
CA GLU A 465 -20.00 -1.09 5.81
C GLU A 465 -19.74 -0.41 7.16
N GLY A 466 -18.48 -0.38 7.60
CA GLY A 466 -18.03 0.27 8.83
C GLY A 466 -17.99 1.80 8.77
N ILE A 467 -18.14 2.42 7.58
CA ILE A 467 -18.22 3.87 7.47
C ILE A 467 -19.47 4.36 8.21
N GLY A 468 -19.28 5.35 9.09
CA GLY A 468 -20.30 5.87 9.99
C GLY A 468 -20.42 5.12 11.32
N VAL A 469 -19.68 4.03 11.53
CA VAL A 469 -19.66 3.30 12.80
C VAL A 469 -18.43 3.74 13.60
N PRO A 470 -18.59 4.49 14.71
CA PRO A 470 -17.47 5.12 15.41
C PRO A 470 -16.32 4.18 15.74
N LEU A 471 -16.65 2.99 16.26
CA LEU A 471 -15.66 2.00 16.64
C LEU A 471 -14.87 1.45 15.45
N GLU A 472 -15.55 1.19 14.34
CA GLU A 472 -14.91 0.66 13.14
C GLU A 472 -13.93 1.67 12.54
N GLU A 473 -14.35 2.93 12.46
CA GLU A 473 -13.49 4.02 11.99
C GLU A 473 -12.30 4.25 12.92
N ALA A 474 -12.53 4.20 14.24
CA ALA A 474 -11.49 4.35 15.25
C ALA A 474 -10.44 3.24 15.13
N VAL A 475 -10.86 1.99 14.99
CA VAL A 475 -9.93 0.88 14.76
C VAL A 475 -9.17 1.07 13.44
N GLY A 476 -9.88 1.42 12.37
CA GLY A 476 -9.26 1.67 11.07
C GLY A 476 -8.14 2.69 11.12
N MET A 477 -8.39 3.81 11.78
CA MET A 477 -7.41 4.88 11.97
C MET A 477 -6.17 4.39 12.73
N LEU A 478 -6.34 3.71 13.87
CA LEU A 478 -5.21 3.24 14.68
C LEU A 478 -4.35 2.19 13.95
N ARG A 479 -5.00 1.28 13.21
CA ARG A 479 -4.29 0.25 12.43
C ARG A 479 -3.55 0.86 11.24
N TYR A 480 -4.14 1.84 10.57
CA TYR A 480 -3.45 2.59 9.51
C TYR A 480 -2.19 3.26 10.05
N ILE A 481 -2.31 3.98 11.18
CA ILE A 481 -1.17 4.60 11.87
C ILE A 481 -0.11 3.56 12.21
N LYS A 482 -0.50 2.41 12.79
CA LYS A 482 0.44 1.34 13.12
C LYS A 482 1.17 0.80 11.88
N LYS A 483 0.48 0.50 10.79
CA LYS A 483 1.11 -0.07 9.58
C LYS A 483 2.07 0.95 8.95
N ARG A 484 1.59 2.18 8.74
CA ARG A 484 2.26 3.22 7.95
C ARG A 484 3.33 4.00 8.72
N HIS A 485 3.07 4.28 10.00
CA HIS A 485 3.87 5.18 10.83
C HIS A 485 4.42 4.53 12.10
N LYS A 486 3.98 3.31 12.44
CA LYS A 486 4.36 2.52 13.64
C LYS A 486 3.88 3.07 14.98
N THR A 487 3.86 4.39 15.19
CA THR A 487 3.42 5.08 16.43
C THR A 487 2.64 6.37 16.13
N PRO A 488 1.78 6.86 17.04
CA PRO A 488 1.09 8.14 16.88
C PRO A 488 2.03 9.34 16.77
N GLU A 489 3.13 9.35 17.52
CA GLU A 489 4.14 10.42 17.49
C GLU A 489 4.82 10.50 16.11
N GLN A 490 5.15 9.34 15.54
CA GLN A 490 5.74 9.27 14.21
C GLN A 490 4.75 9.68 13.11
N ALA A 491 3.46 9.37 13.28
CA ALA A 491 2.42 9.86 12.37
C ALA A 491 2.31 11.39 12.45
N LEU A 492 2.24 11.96 13.66
CA LEU A 492 2.15 13.41 13.84
C LEU A 492 3.36 14.14 13.25
N ASN A 493 4.57 13.65 13.52
CA ASN A 493 5.80 14.20 12.95
C ASN A 493 5.80 14.16 11.41
N PHE A 494 5.28 13.08 10.82
CA PHE A 494 5.15 12.97 9.37
C PHE A 494 4.17 14.00 8.80
N HIS A 495 3.03 14.24 9.47
CA HIS A 495 2.09 15.30 9.05
C HIS A 495 2.73 16.69 9.11
N PHE A 496 3.45 17.00 10.20
CA PHE A 496 4.20 18.26 10.31
C PHE A 496 5.26 18.44 9.22
N SER A 497 6.03 17.39 8.90
CA SER A 497 7.11 17.51 7.91
C SER A 497 6.62 17.67 6.47
N HIS A 498 5.36 17.32 6.17
CA HIS A 498 4.79 17.41 4.81
C HIS A 498 3.77 18.53 4.66
N ASN A 499 3.51 19.30 5.72
CA ASN A 499 2.58 20.43 5.74
C ASN A 499 1.18 20.04 5.22
N TRP A 500 0.71 18.84 5.59
CA TRP A 500 -0.58 18.29 5.17
C TRP A 500 -1.75 18.85 6.01
N TYR A 501 -1.76 20.15 6.25
CA TYR A 501 -2.78 20.87 7.01
C TYR A 501 -3.47 21.94 6.17
#